data_AF-A0A8I0MG04-F1
#
_entry.id   AF-A0A8I0MG04-F1
#
_cell.length_a   1.000
_cell.length_b   1.000
_cell.length_c   1.000
_cell.angle_alpha   90.00
_cell.angle_beta   90.00
_cell.angle_gamma   90.00
#
_symmetry.space_group_name_H-M   'P 1'
#
loop_
_entity.id
_entity.type
_entity.pdbx_description
1 polymer ?
#
loop_
_entity_poly.entity_id
_entity_poly.type
_entity_poly.pdbx_seq_one_letter_code
_entity_poly.pdbx_strand_id
1 'polypeptide(L)'
;MDSTKQAPRPALHGLRSGMARAARGLASCALVLGALAAQGTAQAQAQDSSSIVLRGKDGWLFPGWGSLTQVDRAGITESTRLITEARNLLAARGVKLQVLLLPDKVRFYADKMPDGKAMSADVQGRYKQVLQALQAAGIPSFDDEAVLRTVRDSGKDVFYRTDQHWTQAAADATAEATARMVQGEVPQLAGSAGSGLALGDTVTERRYGDLAELFLTAEERKQIGREVYTVRRQAPAKGLLDDEPAPVHVTGHSMVQPYFGFPQKLSNLLDRPVSLNWKPGNVGQWTMLLEYLESPAFKSHKPQVLVWQMFEPTYSYGPNAAGQWDNASLMPNATWLERLRAALKG
;
A
#
# COMPACT_ATOMS: atom_id res chain seq x y z
N MET A 1 2.41 43.98 58.97
CA MET A 1 1.44 43.97 57.86
C MET A 1 1.77 42.76 57.00
N ASP A 2 1.66 41.53 57.49
CA ASP A 2 0.49 40.75 57.92
C ASP A 2 -0.56 40.45 56.83
N SER A 3 -0.81 39.14 56.71
CA SER A 3 -1.95 38.42 56.16
C SER A 3 -2.04 38.12 54.65
N THR A 4 -1.51 36.93 54.34
CA THR A 4 -2.18 35.84 53.60
C THR A 4 -3.72 35.89 53.62
N LYS A 5 -4.38 35.49 52.52
CA LYS A 5 -5.61 34.67 52.60
C LYS A 5 -6.00 33.97 51.29
N GLN A 6 -6.43 32.73 51.49
CA GLN A 6 -6.85 31.71 50.53
C GLN A 6 -8.18 32.02 49.83
N ALA A 7 -8.39 31.27 48.74
CA ALA A 7 -9.65 31.10 48.01
C ALA A 7 -10.83 30.64 48.87
N PRO A 8 -12.06 30.72 48.30
CA PRO A 8 -13.03 29.67 48.51
C PRO A 8 -13.72 29.19 47.21
N ARG A 9 -13.97 27.87 47.11
CA ARG A 9 -15.16 27.31 46.44
C ARG A 9 -16.26 27.14 47.50
N PRO A 10 -17.52 27.40 47.17
CA PRO A 10 -18.54 26.32 47.03
C PRO A 10 -19.60 26.71 45.97
N ALA A 11 -20.69 26.01 45.62
CA ALA A 11 -21.23 24.66 45.75
C ALA A 11 -22.41 24.55 44.74
N LEU A 12 -22.90 23.34 44.54
CA LEU A 12 -24.01 22.92 43.68
C LEU A 12 -25.41 23.32 44.24
N HIS A 13 -26.30 23.74 43.34
CA HIS A 13 -27.75 23.47 43.31
C HIS A 13 -28.17 23.58 41.83
N GLY A 14 -28.94 22.70 41.18
CA GLY A 14 -29.91 21.73 41.66
C GLY A 14 -31.26 22.09 41.01
N LEU A 15 -31.64 21.39 39.93
CA LEU A 15 -33.05 21.22 39.56
C LEU A 15 -33.21 19.88 38.81
N ARG A 16 -33.86 18.96 39.53
CA ARG A 16 -34.55 17.75 39.04
C ARG A 16 -35.69 18.21 38.10
N SER A 17 -36.28 17.41 37.21
CA SER A 17 -36.88 16.09 37.42
C SER A 17 -37.57 15.58 36.14
N GLY A 18 -37.68 14.25 36.01
CA GLY A 18 -38.74 13.53 35.27
C GLY A 18 -38.21 12.77 34.05
N MET A 19 -38.39 11.46 33.85
CA MET A 19 -39.28 10.47 34.45
C MET A 19 -38.70 9.05 34.33
N ALA A 20 -39.12 8.19 35.28
CA ALA A 20 -38.97 6.73 35.43
C ALA A 20 -38.80 5.91 34.12
N ARG A 21 -37.83 4.99 34.01
CA ARG A 21 -37.74 3.62 34.60
C ARG A 21 -38.93 2.69 34.29
N ALA A 22 -38.64 1.62 33.55
CA ALA A 22 -39.11 0.26 33.85
C ALA A 22 -38.09 -0.76 33.30
N ALA A 23 -37.84 -1.81 34.07
CA ALA A 23 -36.85 -2.85 33.84
C ALA A 23 -37.46 -4.24 34.10
N ARG A 24 -36.74 -5.28 33.65
CA ARG A 24 -36.93 -6.75 33.89
C ARG A 24 -37.94 -7.40 32.94
N GLY A 25 -37.77 -8.61 32.40
CA GLY A 25 -36.79 -9.68 32.57
C GLY A 25 -37.50 -11.04 32.33
N LEU A 26 -36.92 -11.88 31.44
CA LEU A 26 -36.97 -13.37 31.33
C LEU A 26 -38.33 -14.13 31.32
N ALA A 27 -38.58 -14.94 30.27
CA ALA A 27 -38.71 -16.42 30.31
C ALA A 27 -39.45 -17.06 29.10
N SER A 28 -38.74 -17.95 28.39
CA SER A 28 -39.08 -19.31 27.90
C SER A 28 -40.29 -19.68 27.02
N CYS A 29 -39.97 -20.46 25.95
CA CYS A 29 -40.56 -21.75 25.49
C CYS A 29 -41.29 -21.88 24.12
N ALA A 30 -40.89 -22.97 23.41
CA ALA A 30 -41.54 -23.79 22.36
C ALA A 30 -41.62 -23.25 20.91
N LEU A 31 -40.80 -23.74 19.97
CA LEU A 31 -40.90 -24.98 19.14
C LEU A 31 -41.83 -24.87 17.91
N VAL A 32 -41.24 -24.82 16.71
CA VAL A 32 -41.75 -25.50 15.52
C VAL A 32 -40.56 -26.13 14.78
N LEU A 33 -40.57 -27.46 14.68
CA LEU A 33 -39.72 -28.24 13.78
C LEU A 33 -40.26 -28.14 12.34
N GLY A 34 -39.35 -28.00 11.39
CA GLY A 34 -39.58 -28.29 9.98
C GLY A 34 -38.28 -28.78 9.37
N ALA A 35 -38.11 -30.10 9.29
CA ALA A 35 -36.95 -30.75 8.70
C ALA A 35 -37.05 -30.75 7.16
N LEU A 36 -35.95 -30.39 6.50
CA LEU A 36 -35.60 -30.89 5.16
C LEU A 36 -34.08 -30.96 5.06
N ALA A 37 -33.56 -32.16 5.27
CA ALA A 37 -32.21 -32.51 4.92
C ALA A 37 -32.15 -32.72 3.40
N ALA A 38 -31.34 -31.92 2.71
CA ALA A 38 -30.78 -32.28 1.42
C ALA A 38 -29.27 -32.08 1.51
N GLN A 39 -28.57 -33.19 1.28
CA GLN A 39 -27.12 -33.29 1.34
C GLN A 39 -26.50 -32.41 0.27
N GLY A 40 -25.82 -31.35 0.70
CA GLY A 40 -24.77 -30.71 -0.06
C GLY A 40 -23.53 -30.77 0.80
N THR A 41 -22.62 -31.70 0.54
CA THR A 41 -21.25 -31.60 1.04
C THR A 41 -20.56 -30.45 0.33
N ALA A 42 -20.92 -29.23 0.71
CA ALA A 42 -20.02 -28.11 0.58
C ALA A 42 -18.88 -28.41 1.53
N GLN A 43 -17.82 -29.03 1.00
CA GLN A 43 -16.49 -28.82 1.56
C GLN A 43 -16.26 -27.32 1.48
N ALA A 44 -16.68 -26.60 2.52
CA ALA A 44 -16.04 -25.37 2.90
C ALA A 44 -14.59 -25.75 3.12
N GLN A 45 -13.77 -25.65 2.07
CA GLN A 45 -12.32 -25.65 2.19
C GLN A 45 -12.06 -24.57 3.22
N ALA A 46 -11.68 -24.99 4.43
CA ALA A 46 -11.22 -24.10 5.45
C ALA A 46 -10.12 -23.27 4.81
N GLN A 47 -10.44 -22.02 4.49
CA GLN A 47 -9.47 -20.98 4.21
C GLN A 47 -8.56 -21.02 5.42
N ASP A 48 -7.32 -21.47 5.21
CA ASP A 48 -6.31 -21.65 6.24
C ASP A 48 -6.19 -20.32 7.00
N SER A 49 -6.91 -20.20 8.11
CA SER A 49 -6.94 -19.03 8.95
C SER A 49 -5.66 -19.07 9.74
N SER A 50 -4.65 -18.27 9.38
CA SER A 50 -3.54 -18.10 10.32
C SER A 50 -2.74 -16.82 10.11
N SER A 51 -3.13 -15.82 10.90
CA SER A 51 -2.38 -14.61 11.28
C SER A 51 -2.13 -13.55 10.20
N ILE A 52 -2.48 -12.31 10.55
CA ILE A 52 -2.16 -11.10 9.79
C ILE A 52 -0.63 -10.93 9.62
N VAL A 53 0.17 -11.55 10.51
CA VAL A 53 1.63 -11.58 10.46
C VAL A 53 2.14 -13.00 10.64
N LEU A 54 3.02 -13.46 9.74
CA LEU A 54 3.76 -14.71 9.90
C LEU A 54 5.05 -14.45 10.69
N ARG A 55 5.26 -15.21 11.76
CA ARG A 55 6.48 -15.17 12.57
C ARG A 55 7.49 -16.15 11.98
N GLY A 56 8.54 -15.62 11.36
CA GLY A 56 9.63 -16.39 10.75
C GLY A 56 10.79 -16.67 11.71
N LYS A 57 11.83 -17.28 11.16
CA LYS A 57 13.09 -17.57 11.84
C LYS A 57 13.89 -16.29 12.07
N ASP A 58 14.78 -16.30 13.06
CA ASP A 58 15.71 -15.20 13.37
C ASP A 58 15.01 -13.84 13.57
N GLY A 59 13.76 -13.86 14.04
CA GLY A 59 12.96 -12.65 14.23
C GLY A 59 12.54 -11.96 12.93
N TRP A 60 12.46 -12.67 11.81
CA TRP A 60 11.81 -12.15 10.59
C TRP A 60 10.30 -12.17 10.75
N LEU A 61 9.63 -11.12 10.28
CA LEU A 61 8.17 -11.03 10.21
C LEU A 61 7.73 -10.85 8.76
N PHE A 62 6.63 -11.49 8.37
CA PHE A 62 6.07 -11.39 7.03
C PHE A 62 4.60 -10.98 7.06
N PRO A 63 4.15 -10.16 6.11
CA PRO A 63 2.73 -9.88 5.95
C PRO A 63 1.95 -11.16 5.60
N GLY A 64 0.80 -11.38 6.24
CA GLY A 64 -0.12 -12.48 5.95
C GLY A 64 -1.18 -12.18 4.90
N TRP A 65 -1.04 -11.07 4.15
CA TRP A 65 -2.08 -10.56 3.24
C TRP A 65 -2.18 -11.33 1.91
N GLY A 66 -1.19 -12.16 1.57
CA GLY A 66 -1.16 -12.96 0.35
C GLY A 66 -1.25 -14.45 0.63
N SER A 67 -1.94 -15.20 -0.23
CA SER A 67 -1.92 -16.67 -0.12
C SER A 67 -0.55 -17.22 -0.47
N LEU A 68 -0.01 -18.09 0.39
CA LEU A 68 1.20 -18.86 0.11
C LEU A 68 0.92 -20.11 -0.74
N THR A 69 -0.34 -20.48 -0.93
CA THR A 69 -0.70 -21.77 -1.56
C THR A 69 -1.55 -21.63 -2.81
N GLN A 70 -2.32 -20.56 -2.94
CA GLN A 70 -3.30 -20.36 -4.02
C GLN A 70 -2.99 -19.13 -4.86
N VAL A 71 -3.31 -19.21 -6.15
CA VAL A 71 -3.24 -18.07 -7.08
C VAL A 71 -4.61 -17.85 -7.71
N ASP A 72 -5.20 -16.68 -7.44
CA ASP A 72 -6.45 -16.26 -8.06
C ASP A 72 -6.21 -15.71 -9.48
N ARG A 73 -6.17 -16.62 -10.45
CA ARG A 73 -5.91 -16.30 -11.86
C ARG A 73 -7.06 -15.51 -12.50
N ALA A 74 -8.29 -15.72 -12.04
CA ALA A 74 -9.45 -14.95 -12.50
C ALA A 74 -9.35 -13.50 -12.02
N GLY A 75 -8.99 -13.29 -10.75
CA GLY A 75 -8.73 -11.96 -10.20
C GLY A 75 -7.56 -11.25 -10.89
N ILE A 76 -6.45 -11.94 -11.21
CA ILE A 76 -5.37 -11.37 -12.02
C ILE A 76 -5.90 -10.88 -13.37
N THR A 77 -6.71 -11.70 -14.05
CA THR A 77 -7.28 -11.35 -15.36
C THR A 77 -8.20 -10.13 -15.27
N GLU A 78 -9.10 -10.09 -14.28
CA GLU A 78 -10.04 -8.98 -14.09
C GLU A 78 -9.33 -7.69 -13.67
N SER A 79 -8.38 -7.75 -12.75
CA SER A 79 -7.55 -6.59 -12.38
C SER A 79 -6.80 -6.04 -13.59
N THR A 80 -6.19 -6.91 -14.40
CA THR A 80 -5.49 -6.51 -15.63
C THR A 80 -6.44 -5.81 -16.61
N ARG A 81 -7.68 -6.32 -16.76
CA ARG A 81 -8.71 -5.71 -17.60
C ARG A 81 -9.08 -4.31 -17.12
N LEU A 82 -9.30 -4.13 -15.82
CA LEU A 82 -9.61 -2.82 -15.23
C LEU A 82 -8.46 -1.81 -15.39
N ILE A 83 -7.22 -2.24 -15.20
CA ILE A 83 -6.04 -1.40 -15.40
C ILE A 83 -5.89 -1.04 -16.89
N THR A 84 -6.24 -1.95 -17.80
CA THR A 84 -6.25 -1.67 -19.25
C THR A 84 -7.26 -0.57 -19.60
N GLU A 85 -8.46 -0.60 -19.01
CA GLU A 85 -9.44 0.50 -19.16
C GLU A 85 -8.88 1.83 -18.66
N ALA A 86 -8.25 1.85 -17.48
CA ALA A 86 -7.58 3.06 -16.96
C ALA A 86 -6.47 3.54 -17.89
N ARG A 87 -5.61 2.65 -18.39
CA ARG A 87 -4.55 2.98 -19.34
C ARG A 87 -5.11 3.64 -20.59
N ASN A 88 -6.16 3.06 -21.18
CA ASN A 88 -6.76 3.57 -22.41
C ASN A 88 -7.40 4.96 -22.20
N LEU A 89 -8.12 5.14 -21.09
CA LEU A 89 -8.74 6.42 -20.75
C LEU A 89 -7.69 7.50 -20.44
N LEU A 90 -6.62 7.16 -19.71
CA LEU A 90 -5.50 8.08 -19.44
C LEU A 90 -4.75 8.46 -20.72
N ALA A 91 -4.48 7.49 -21.59
CA ALA A 91 -3.82 7.72 -22.87
C ALA A 91 -4.61 8.67 -23.77
N ALA A 92 -5.95 8.57 -23.78
CA ALA A 92 -6.82 9.53 -24.47
C ALA A 92 -6.69 10.97 -23.93
N ARG A 93 -6.10 11.14 -22.73
CA ARG A 93 -5.79 12.43 -22.10
C ARG A 93 -4.31 12.81 -22.17
N GLY A 94 -3.52 12.09 -22.96
CA GLY A 94 -2.08 12.31 -23.08
C GLY A 94 -1.27 11.87 -21.87
N VAL A 95 -1.87 11.13 -20.94
CA VAL A 95 -1.19 10.61 -19.74
C VAL A 95 -0.78 9.15 -19.99
N LYS A 96 0.50 8.85 -19.87
CA LYS A 96 1.01 7.47 -19.94
C LYS A 96 0.88 6.82 -18.57
N LEU A 97 0.27 5.63 -18.51
CA LEU A 97 0.19 4.83 -17.28
C LEU A 97 1.33 3.79 -17.27
N GLN A 98 2.11 3.78 -16.20
CA GLN A 98 3.05 2.71 -15.86
C GLN A 98 2.56 1.98 -14.60
N VAL A 99 2.70 0.66 -14.56
CA VAL A 99 2.46 -0.10 -13.33
C VAL A 99 3.80 -0.52 -12.72
N LEU A 100 4.04 -0.09 -11.49
CA LEU A 100 5.15 -0.54 -10.67
C LEU A 100 4.68 -1.71 -9.78
N LEU A 101 4.95 -2.93 -10.22
CA LEU A 101 4.58 -4.14 -9.48
C LEU A 101 5.69 -4.55 -8.52
N LEU A 102 5.46 -4.35 -7.21
CA LEU A 102 6.40 -4.76 -6.18
C LEU A 102 6.23 -6.25 -5.83
N PRO A 103 7.32 -7.03 -5.80
CA PRO A 103 7.30 -8.45 -5.48
C PRO A 103 7.01 -8.73 -4.00
N ASP A 104 6.52 -9.93 -3.71
CA ASP A 104 6.32 -10.42 -2.34
C ASP A 104 7.65 -10.55 -1.57
N LYS A 105 7.70 -10.01 -0.35
CA LYS A 105 8.85 -10.11 0.59
C LYS A 105 9.32 -11.55 0.77
N VAL A 106 8.40 -12.52 0.82
CA VAL A 106 8.72 -13.94 1.04
C VAL A 106 9.65 -14.49 -0.05
N ARG A 107 9.62 -13.94 -1.28
CA ARG A 107 10.50 -14.35 -2.39
C ARG A 107 11.99 -14.15 -2.11
N PHE A 108 12.32 -13.15 -1.30
CA PHE A 108 13.71 -12.78 -0.98
C PHE A 108 14.21 -13.48 0.28
N TYR A 109 13.31 -13.90 1.16
CA TYR A 109 13.65 -14.42 2.48
C TYR A 109 12.96 -15.74 2.77
N ALA A 110 12.85 -16.60 1.76
CA ALA A 110 12.22 -17.92 1.86
C ALA A 110 12.91 -18.81 2.92
N ASP A 111 14.22 -18.65 3.10
CA ASP A 111 15.01 -19.34 4.14
C ASP A 111 14.66 -18.89 5.57
N LYS A 112 14.01 -17.73 5.71
CA LYS A 112 13.55 -17.15 6.98
C LYS A 112 12.09 -17.44 7.29
N MET A 113 11.39 -18.16 6.41
CA MET A 113 10.01 -18.59 6.68
C MET A 113 9.93 -19.58 7.85
N PRO A 114 8.81 -19.61 8.60
CA PRO A 114 8.61 -20.62 9.63
C PRO A 114 8.57 -22.04 9.04
N ASP A 115 8.98 -23.02 9.83
CA ASP A 115 8.99 -24.42 9.39
C ASP A 115 7.59 -24.88 8.96
N GLY A 116 7.54 -25.65 7.88
CA GLY A 116 6.29 -26.15 7.29
C GLY A 116 5.48 -25.10 6.50
N LYS A 117 5.93 -23.84 6.41
CA LYS A 117 5.31 -22.81 5.57
C LYS A 117 6.26 -22.41 4.45
N ALA A 118 5.84 -22.64 3.21
CA ALA A 118 6.55 -22.23 2.01
C ALA A 118 5.56 -21.83 0.91
N MET A 119 5.99 -21.01 -0.04
CA MET A 119 5.21 -20.74 -1.25
C MET A 119 5.07 -22.01 -2.08
N SER A 120 3.84 -22.33 -2.49
CA SER A 120 3.58 -23.36 -3.49
C SER A 120 4.24 -22.99 -4.82
N ALA A 121 4.51 -23.97 -5.69
CA ALA A 121 5.08 -23.72 -7.01
C ALA A 121 4.24 -22.72 -7.83
N ASP A 122 2.91 -22.79 -7.71
CA ASP A 122 1.99 -21.84 -8.32
C ASP A 122 2.23 -20.40 -7.83
N VAL A 123 2.33 -20.20 -6.51
CA VAL A 123 2.57 -18.86 -5.94
C VAL A 123 3.95 -18.34 -6.30
N GLN A 124 4.97 -19.20 -6.36
CA GLN A 124 6.29 -18.81 -6.86
C GLN A 124 6.23 -18.27 -8.30
N GLY A 125 5.37 -18.82 -9.16
CA GLY A 125 5.15 -18.34 -10.53
C GLY A 125 4.29 -17.07 -10.66
N ARG A 126 3.57 -16.67 -9.61
CA ARG A 126 2.56 -15.60 -9.67
C ARG A 126 3.11 -14.24 -10.12
N TYR A 127 4.25 -13.78 -9.58
CA TYR A 127 4.85 -12.50 -9.98
C TYR A 127 5.05 -12.40 -11.50
N LYS A 128 5.70 -13.41 -12.07
CA LYS A 128 5.93 -13.50 -13.51
C LYS A 128 4.61 -13.55 -14.28
N GLN A 129 3.61 -14.28 -13.78
CA GLN A 129 2.29 -14.33 -14.41
C GLN A 129 1.62 -12.95 -14.46
N VAL A 130 1.66 -12.19 -13.36
CA VAL A 130 1.11 -10.82 -13.32
C VAL A 130 1.87 -9.89 -14.26
N LEU A 131 3.21 -9.93 -14.24
CA LEU A 131 4.04 -9.09 -15.11
C LEU A 131 3.78 -9.40 -16.59
N GLN A 132 3.65 -10.68 -16.96
CA GLN A 132 3.29 -11.09 -18.32
C GLN A 132 1.89 -10.63 -18.73
N ALA A 133 0.92 -10.65 -17.81
CA ALA A 133 -0.43 -10.15 -18.07
C ALA A 133 -0.42 -8.63 -18.36
N LEU A 134 0.32 -7.85 -17.57
CA LEU A 134 0.52 -6.42 -17.80
C LEU A 134 1.17 -6.15 -19.16
N GLN A 135 2.25 -6.84 -19.48
CA GLN A 135 2.98 -6.70 -20.76
C GLN A 135 2.10 -7.08 -21.96
N ALA A 136 1.37 -8.20 -21.88
CA ALA A 136 0.46 -8.63 -22.94
C ALA A 136 -0.71 -7.65 -23.16
N ALA A 137 -1.15 -6.96 -22.10
CA ALA A 137 -2.14 -5.89 -22.18
C ALA A 137 -1.56 -4.54 -22.68
N GLY A 138 -0.27 -4.49 -23.00
CA GLY A 138 0.43 -3.27 -23.42
C GLY A 138 0.51 -2.23 -22.31
N ILE A 139 0.51 -2.66 -21.04
CA ILE A 139 0.72 -1.80 -19.88
C ILE A 139 2.21 -1.80 -19.57
N PRO A 140 2.89 -0.66 -19.74
CA PRO A 140 4.30 -0.53 -19.42
C PRO A 140 4.57 -0.95 -17.95
N SER A 141 5.54 -1.85 -17.78
CA SER A 141 6.02 -2.37 -16.50
C SER A 141 7.43 -2.95 -16.67
N PHE A 142 8.19 -3.10 -15.57
CA PHE A 142 9.48 -3.78 -15.56
C PHE A 142 9.56 -4.83 -14.45
N ASP A 143 10.52 -5.75 -14.57
CA ASP A 143 10.79 -6.79 -13.57
C ASP A 143 11.54 -6.20 -12.38
N ASP A 144 10.78 -5.70 -11.40
CA ASP A 144 11.33 -5.17 -10.14
C ASP A 144 11.87 -6.30 -9.24
N GLU A 145 11.38 -7.55 -9.38
CA GLU A 145 11.99 -8.69 -8.68
C GLU A 145 13.46 -8.85 -9.08
N ALA A 146 13.77 -8.77 -10.38
CA ALA A 146 15.14 -8.80 -10.87
C ALA A 146 15.97 -7.61 -10.36
N VAL A 147 15.42 -6.40 -10.35
CA VAL A 147 16.08 -5.20 -9.81
C VAL A 147 16.44 -5.41 -8.34
N LEU A 148 15.48 -5.85 -7.53
CA LEU A 148 15.68 -6.03 -6.10
C LEU A 148 16.60 -7.22 -5.78
N ARG A 149 16.68 -8.24 -6.64
CA ARG A 149 17.70 -9.31 -6.51
C ARG A 149 19.12 -8.75 -6.61
N THR A 150 19.37 -7.78 -7.49
CA THR A 150 20.71 -7.15 -7.56
C THR A 150 21.09 -6.42 -6.25
N VAL A 151 20.11 -5.82 -5.57
CA VAL A 151 20.32 -5.19 -4.26
C VAL A 151 20.69 -6.26 -3.23
N ARG A 152 19.96 -7.38 -3.21
CA ARG A 152 20.26 -8.52 -2.31
C ARG A 152 21.64 -9.09 -2.56
N ASP A 153 21.99 -9.33 -3.82
CA ASP A 153 23.27 -9.92 -4.22
C ASP A 153 24.45 -9.00 -3.89
N SER A 154 24.21 -7.68 -3.76
CA SER A 154 25.19 -6.71 -3.27
C SER A 154 25.42 -6.75 -1.74
N GLY A 155 24.75 -7.67 -1.03
CA GLY A 155 24.85 -7.82 0.42
C GLY A 155 23.96 -6.86 1.22
N LYS A 156 23.01 -6.18 0.58
CA LYS A 156 22.04 -5.28 1.24
C LYS A 156 20.69 -5.96 1.35
N ASP A 157 19.97 -5.67 2.43
CA ASP A 157 18.59 -6.13 2.56
C ASP A 157 17.65 -5.39 1.60
N VAL A 158 16.69 -6.13 1.05
CA VAL A 158 15.62 -5.62 0.20
C VAL A 158 14.45 -5.11 1.03
N PHE A 159 14.09 -5.83 2.09
CA PHE A 159 13.03 -5.47 3.03
C PHE A 159 13.57 -5.47 4.46
N TYR A 160 13.03 -4.59 5.30
CA TYR A 160 13.36 -4.62 6.73
C TYR A 160 12.82 -5.90 7.38
N ARG A 161 13.60 -6.47 8.30
CA ARG A 161 13.34 -7.76 8.95
C ARG A 161 11.98 -7.79 9.66
N THR A 162 11.64 -6.73 10.37
CA THR A 162 10.41 -6.62 11.18
C THR A 162 9.32 -5.73 10.58
N ASP A 163 9.44 -5.41 9.30
CA ASP A 163 8.56 -4.50 8.57
C ASP A 163 8.02 -5.14 7.29
N GLN A 164 6.96 -4.58 6.72
CA GLN A 164 6.54 -4.93 5.36
C GLN A 164 7.32 -4.15 4.29
N HIS A 165 7.92 -3.02 4.66
CA HIS A 165 8.49 -2.08 3.70
C HIS A 165 9.88 -2.45 3.22
N TRP A 166 10.18 -1.99 2.01
CA TRP A 166 11.51 -2.06 1.43
C TRP A 166 12.53 -1.25 2.24
N THR A 167 13.81 -1.56 2.07
CA THR A 167 14.89 -0.71 2.56
C THR A 167 15.07 0.50 1.63
N GLN A 168 15.80 1.51 2.10
CA GLN A 168 16.12 2.67 1.27
C GLN A 168 16.96 2.29 0.03
N ALA A 169 17.84 1.29 0.13
CA ALA A 169 18.62 0.82 -1.02
C ALA A 169 17.73 0.17 -2.10
N ALA A 170 16.73 -0.61 -1.68
CA ALA A 170 15.73 -1.17 -2.58
C ALA A 170 14.88 -0.08 -3.23
N ALA A 171 14.39 0.89 -2.45
CA ALA A 171 13.65 2.04 -2.95
C ALA A 171 14.44 2.84 -4.00
N ASP A 172 15.74 3.06 -3.77
CA ASP A 172 16.61 3.75 -4.73
C ASP A 172 16.77 2.97 -6.04
N ALA A 173 17.00 1.65 -5.96
CA ALA A 173 17.17 0.81 -7.15
C ALA A 173 15.88 0.75 -7.99
N THR A 174 14.72 0.63 -7.35
CA THR A 174 13.42 0.68 -8.02
C THR A 174 13.14 2.07 -8.61
N ALA A 175 13.55 3.16 -7.95
CA ALA A 175 13.46 4.51 -8.51
C ALA A 175 14.35 4.69 -9.76
N GLU A 176 15.55 4.12 -9.78
CA GLU A 176 16.43 4.11 -10.96
C GLU A 176 15.82 3.35 -12.13
N ALA A 177 15.22 2.18 -11.89
CA ALA A 177 14.51 1.44 -12.92
C ALA A 177 13.27 2.18 -13.44
N THR A 178 12.50 2.79 -12.54
CA THR A 178 11.34 3.62 -12.88
C THR A 178 11.76 4.84 -13.72
N ALA A 179 12.83 5.53 -13.34
CA ALA A 179 13.34 6.69 -14.08
C ALA A 179 13.74 6.34 -15.51
N ARG A 180 14.48 5.22 -15.70
CA ARG A 180 14.85 4.73 -17.04
C ARG A 180 13.63 4.46 -17.91
N MET A 181 12.59 3.88 -17.31
CA MET A 181 11.36 3.58 -18.02
C MET A 181 10.59 4.85 -18.41
N VAL A 182 10.45 5.80 -17.49
CA VAL A 182 9.88 7.14 -17.77
C VAL A 182 10.64 7.83 -18.90
N GLN A 183 11.97 7.88 -18.85
CA GLN A 183 12.80 8.52 -19.89
C GLN A 183 12.71 7.80 -21.24
N GLY A 184 12.55 6.48 -21.24
CA GLY A 184 12.34 5.71 -22.47
C GLY A 184 10.99 6.00 -23.14
N GLU A 185 9.94 6.24 -22.35
CA GLU A 185 8.59 6.53 -22.87
C GLU A 185 8.36 8.01 -23.17
N VAL A 186 8.99 8.91 -22.41
CA VAL A 186 8.91 10.36 -22.52
C VAL A 186 10.32 10.95 -22.45
N PRO A 187 11.07 10.96 -23.56
CA PRO A 187 12.46 11.46 -23.58
C PRO A 187 12.60 12.94 -23.21
N GLN A 188 11.53 13.73 -23.42
CA GLN A 188 11.47 15.15 -23.07
C GLN A 188 10.32 15.38 -22.10
N LEU A 189 10.62 15.33 -20.80
CA LEU A 189 9.69 15.73 -19.76
C LEU A 189 9.52 17.27 -19.76
N ALA A 190 8.28 17.71 -19.62
CA ALA A 190 7.91 19.10 -19.44
C ALA A 190 8.47 19.66 -18.14
N GLY A 191 8.44 20.99 -18.00
CA GLY A 191 9.03 21.69 -16.86
C GLY A 191 10.54 21.91 -17.01
N SER A 192 11.12 22.57 -16.00
CA SER A 192 12.49 23.07 -16.02
C SER A 192 13.50 21.98 -15.66
N ALA A 193 14.63 21.92 -16.36
CA ALA A 193 15.78 21.15 -15.87
C ALA A 193 16.36 21.79 -14.60
N GLY A 194 16.85 20.98 -13.68
CA GLY A 194 17.31 21.39 -12.36
C GLY A 194 16.21 21.56 -11.31
N SER A 195 14.93 21.36 -11.65
CA SER A 195 13.81 21.46 -10.67
C SER A 195 13.44 20.14 -10.01
N GLY A 196 14.16 19.06 -10.31
CA GLY A 196 14.14 17.84 -9.51
C GLY A 196 14.65 18.05 -8.09
N LEU A 197 14.18 17.22 -7.16
CA LEU A 197 14.60 17.32 -5.76
C LEU A 197 16.10 17.05 -5.61
N ALA A 198 16.76 17.87 -4.79
CA ALA A 198 18.08 17.54 -4.27
C ALA A 198 17.96 16.33 -3.33
N LEU A 199 18.87 15.36 -3.44
CA LEU A 199 18.91 14.25 -2.50
C LEU A 199 19.61 14.68 -1.22
N GLY A 200 18.89 14.57 -0.11
CA GLY A 200 19.49 14.68 1.21
C GLY A 200 20.26 13.42 1.57
N ASP A 201 21.07 13.55 2.61
CA ASP A 201 21.86 12.46 3.18
C ASP A 201 20.97 11.33 3.70
N THR A 202 21.51 10.11 3.67
CA THR A 202 20.93 8.98 4.38
C THR A 202 21.36 8.99 5.83
N VAL A 203 20.43 8.69 6.74
CA VAL A 203 20.72 8.55 8.17
C VAL A 203 20.18 7.25 8.72
N THR A 204 20.80 6.79 9.79
CA THR A 204 20.39 5.58 10.48
C THR A 204 19.59 5.89 11.74
N GLU A 205 18.52 5.14 11.97
CA GLU A 205 17.74 5.19 13.20
C GLU A 205 17.40 3.78 13.72
N ARG A 206 17.11 3.65 15.01
CA ARG A 206 16.74 2.35 15.62
C ARG A 206 15.30 2.36 16.09
N ARG A 207 14.48 1.48 15.51
CA ARG A 207 13.04 1.37 15.81
C ARG A 207 12.51 -0.04 15.64
N TYR A 208 11.25 -0.23 16.02
CA TYR A 208 10.50 -1.41 15.61
C TYR A 208 9.90 -1.15 14.23
N GLY A 209 9.84 -2.19 13.39
CA GLY A 209 9.12 -2.11 12.13
C GLY A 209 7.62 -2.28 12.30
N ASP A 210 6.88 -1.91 11.27
CA ASP A 210 5.42 -1.81 11.35
C ASP A 210 4.75 -3.15 11.72
N LEU A 211 5.28 -4.29 11.22
CA LEU A 211 4.75 -5.60 11.59
C LEU A 211 4.99 -5.91 13.07
N ALA A 212 6.15 -5.49 13.61
CA ALA A 212 6.42 -5.61 15.03
C ALA A 212 5.56 -4.67 15.88
N GLU A 213 5.39 -3.41 15.45
CA GLU A 213 4.60 -2.43 16.21
C GLU A 213 3.12 -2.80 16.28
N LEU A 214 2.55 -3.30 15.19
CA LEU A 214 1.13 -3.59 15.07
C LEU A 214 0.73 -4.95 15.66
N PHE A 215 1.60 -5.96 15.57
CA PHE A 215 1.18 -7.35 15.80
C PHE A 215 1.97 -8.12 16.86
N LEU A 216 3.03 -7.54 17.42
CA LEU A 216 3.77 -8.15 18.53
C LEU A 216 3.41 -7.50 19.86
N THR A 217 3.35 -8.32 20.91
CA THR A 217 3.25 -7.89 22.30
C THR A 217 4.51 -7.12 22.73
N ALA A 218 4.44 -6.43 23.87
CA ALA A 218 5.61 -5.73 24.42
C ALA A 218 6.79 -6.68 24.72
N GLU A 219 6.50 -7.90 25.20
CA GLU A 219 7.52 -8.90 25.50
C GLU A 219 8.15 -9.47 24.22
N GLU A 220 7.34 -9.84 23.21
CA GLU A 220 7.85 -10.26 21.91
C GLU A 220 8.73 -9.17 21.27
N ARG A 221 8.33 -7.89 21.36
CA ARG A 221 9.14 -6.76 20.88
C ARG A 221 10.47 -6.63 21.62
N LYS A 222 10.47 -6.82 22.94
CA LYS A 222 11.70 -6.80 23.74
C LYS A 222 12.66 -7.92 23.31
N GLN A 223 12.13 -9.10 23.01
CA GLN A 223 12.92 -10.26 22.58
C GLN A 223 13.48 -10.10 21.16
N ILE A 224 12.67 -9.63 20.21
CA ILE A 224 13.06 -9.50 18.80
C ILE A 224 14.00 -8.32 18.53
N GLY A 225 13.99 -7.33 19.42
CA GLY A 225 14.83 -6.14 19.38
C GLY A 225 14.49 -5.16 18.25
N ARG A 226 14.97 -3.92 18.40
CA ARG A 226 14.87 -2.88 17.38
C ARG A 226 15.86 -3.11 16.25
N GLU A 227 15.40 -2.85 15.05
CA GLU A 227 16.15 -2.90 13.79
C GLU A 227 16.74 -1.52 13.45
N VAL A 228 17.81 -1.51 12.64
CA VAL A 228 18.42 -0.28 12.12
C VAL A 228 17.81 0.04 10.77
N TYR A 229 17.16 1.19 10.69
CA TYR A 229 16.61 1.74 9.46
C TYR A 229 17.61 2.69 8.85
N THR A 230 17.78 2.64 7.53
CA THR A 230 18.45 3.70 6.78
C THR A 230 17.38 4.46 6.03
N VAL A 231 17.26 5.76 6.29
CA VAL A 231 16.23 6.61 5.67
C VAL A 231 16.85 7.85 5.07
N ARG A 232 16.21 8.38 4.03
CA ARG A 232 16.66 9.59 3.35
C ARG A 232 16.07 10.80 4.06
N ARG A 233 16.92 11.70 4.56
CA ARG A 233 16.44 13.00 5.02
C ARG A 233 15.97 13.82 3.83
N GLN A 234 14.90 14.57 4.03
CA GLN A 234 14.52 15.58 3.05
C GLN A 234 15.63 16.64 3.00
N ALA A 235 16.12 16.94 1.80
CA ALA A 235 17.03 18.06 1.63
C ALA A 235 16.30 19.37 2.01
N PRO A 236 17.02 20.38 2.53
CA PRO A 236 16.44 21.69 2.74
C PRO A 236 15.80 22.19 1.44
N ALA A 237 14.55 22.65 1.50
CA ALA A 237 13.86 23.16 0.33
C ALA A 237 14.64 24.34 -0.26
N LYS A 238 14.94 24.30 -1.56
CA LYS A 238 15.25 25.53 -2.30
C LYS A 238 13.93 26.28 -2.40
N GLY A 239 13.87 27.49 -1.81
CA GLY A 239 12.61 28.18 -1.50
C GLY A 239 11.60 28.29 -2.64
N LEU A 240 10.31 28.39 -2.27
CA LEU A 240 9.12 28.75 -3.08
C LEU A 240 9.02 28.18 -4.52
N LEU A 241 9.66 27.05 -4.82
CA LEU A 241 9.48 26.29 -6.06
C LEU A 241 8.36 25.24 -5.96
N ASP A 242 7.54 25.32 -4.90
CA ASP A 242 6.45 24.38 -4.61
C ASP A 242 5.30 24.41 -5.64
N ASP A 243 5.37 25.30 -6.64
CA ASP A 243 4.32 25.54 -7.63
C ASP A 243 4.63 25.03 -9.05
N GLU A 244 5.81 24.44 -9.33
CA GLU A 244 6.05 23.84 -10.65
C GLU A 244 5.21 22.55 -10.84
N PRO A 245 4.38 22.47 -11.89
CA PRO A 245 3.61 21.27 -12.19
C PRO A 245 4.52 20.05 -12.42
N ALA A 246 4.30 18.98 -11.66
CA ALA A 246 5.09 17.77 -11.81
C ALA A 246 4.71 16.99 -13.09
N PRO A 247 5.64 16.78 -14.05
CA PRO A 247 5.35 15.99 -15.25
C PRO A 247 5.17 14.50 -14.94
N VAL A 248 5.54 14.05 -13.74
CA VAL A 248 5.35 12.68 -13.27
C VAL A 248 4.57 12.68 -11.95
N HIS A 249 3.59 11.79 -11.86
CA HIS A 249 2.86 11.52 -10.63
C HIS A 249 3.05 10.07 -10.21
N VAL A 250 3.23 9.85 -8.91
CA VAL A 250 3.25 8.51 -8.31
C VAL A 250 1.99 8.36 -7.46
N THR A 251 1.24 7.28 -7.67
CA THR A 251 0.15 6.87 -6.78
C THR A 251 0.40 5.45 -6.28
N GLY A 252 0.30 5.23 -4.98
CA GLY A 252 0.70 3.94 -4.38
C GLY A 252 0.62 3.93 -2.87
N HIS A 253 0.85 2.78 -2.25
CA HIS A 253 0.73 2.63 -0.80
C HIS A 253 1.94 3.15 -0.03
N SER A 254 2.01 2.84 1.25
CA SER A 254 3.09 3.23 2.16
C SER A 254 4.51 2.81 1.74
N MET A 255 4.68 1.96 0.71
CA MET A 255 5.99 1.74 0.08
C MET A 255 6.58 3.02 -0.53
N VAL A 256 5.75 3.77 -1.26
CA VAL A 256 6.19 4.98 -1.96
C VAL A 256 6.17 6.21 -1.06
N GLN A 257 5.97 6.05 0.25
CA GLN A 257 5.99 7.16 1.19
C GLN A 257 7.37 7.85 1.19
N PRO A 258 7.45 9.17 1.39
CA PRO A 258 8.70 9.93 1.34
C PRO A 258 9.80 9.42 2.30
N TYR A 259 9.41 8.80 3.42
CA TYR A 259 10.35 8.28 4.41
C TYR A 259 11.37 7.27 3.85
N PHE A 260 11.00 6.45 2.85
CA PHE A 260 11.92 5.50 2.21
C PHE A 260 12.70 6.09 1.03
N GLY A 261 12.38 7.30 0.59
CA GLY A 261 13.18 8.05 -0.39
C GLY A 261 12.86 7.78 -1.87
N PHE A 262 11.97 6.84 -2.20
CA PHE A 262 11.59 6.52 -3.59
C PHE A 262 11.19 7.75 -4.41
N PRO A 263 10.19 8.57 -4.01
CA PRO A 263 9.74 9.70 -4.83
C PRO A 263 10.82 10.79 -4.96
N GLN A 264 11.64 10.99 -3.92
CA GLN A 264 12.76 11.94 -3.97
C GLN A 264 13.87 11.49 -4.92
N LYS A 265 14.25 10.21 -4.85
CA LYS A 265 15.22 9.61 -5.78
C LYS A 265 14.71 9.67 -7.21
N LEU A 266 13.44 9.35 -7.45
CA LEU A 266 12.83 9.45 -8.77
C LEU A 266 12.85 10.90 -9.29
N SER A 267 12.45 11.88 -8.48
CA SER A 267 12.50 13.30 -8.85
C SER A 267 13.92 13.78 -9.17
N ASN A 268 14.90 13.34 -8.38
CA ASN A 268 16.30 13.66 -8.62
C ASN A 268 16.82 13.11 -9.94
N LEU A 269 16.54 11.83 -10.23
CA LEU A 269 17.01 11.14 -11.44
C LEU A 269 16.36 11.68 -12.72
N LEU A 270 15.09 12.05 -12.64
CA LEU A 270 14.36 12.66 -13.75
C LEU A 270 14.73 14.12 -13.96
N ASP A 271 15.42 14.73 -12.99
CA ASP A 271 15.71 16.15 -12.96
C ASP A 271 14.43 17.00 -13.13
N ARG A 272 13.32 16.52 -12.56
CA ARG A 272 11.97 17.11 -12.64
C ARG A 272 11.18 16.86 -11.35
N PRO A 273 10.17 17.69 -11.03
CA PRO A 273 9.31 17.44 -9.89
C PRO A 273 8.51 16.14 -10.08
N VAL A 274 8.36 15.37 -9.01
CA VAL A 274 7.50 14.19 -8.95
C VAL A 274 6.46 14.43 -7.86
N SER A 275 5.19 14.45 -8.25
CA SER A 275 4.09 14.56 -7.30
C SER A 275 3.65 13.18 -6.80
N LEU A 276 3.00 13.13 -5.64
CA LEU A 276 2.70 11.88 -4.95
C LEU A 276 1.35 11.95 -4.23
N ASN A 277 0.54 10.91 -4.35
CA ASN A 277 -0.47 10.58 -3.34
C ASN A 277 -0.28 9.15 -2.84
N TRP A 278 -0.34 8.97 -1.52
CA TRP A 278 -0.18 7.65 -0.91
C TRP A 278 -1.03 7.48 0.35
N LYS A 279 -1.31 6.23 0.71
CA LYS A 279 -2.08 5.81 1.88
C LYS A 279 -1.51 4.51 2.45
N PRO A 280 -1.80 4.16 3.72
CA PRO A 280 -1.43 2.87 4.29
C PRO A 280 -1.94 1.67 3.47
N GLY A 281 -1.23 0.54 3.55
CA GLY A 281 -1.47 -0.63 2.69
C GLY A 281 -2.84 -1.32 2.80
N ASN A 282 -3.66 -0.98 3.80
CA ASN A 282 -5.00 -1.52 3.96
C ASN A 282 -6.08 -0.75 3.15
N VAL A 283 -5.73 0.38 2.52
CA VAL A 283 -6.64 1.11 1.61
C VAL A 283 -6.53 0.49 0.22
N GLY A 284 -7.62 0.15 -0.46
CA GLY A 284 -7.53 -0.48 -1.79
C GLY A 284 -6.85 0.41 -2.84
N GLN A 285 -5.88 -0.14 -3.60
CA GLN A 285 -5.14 0.61 -4.65
C GLN A 285 -6.05 1.31 -5.67
N TRP A 286 -7.24 0.75 -5.90
CA TRP A 286 -8.24 1.24 -6.84
C TRP A 286 -8.81 2.61 -6.46
N THR A 287 -9.12 2.80 -5.18
CA THR A 287 -9.65 4.07 -4.66
C THR A 287 -8.57 5.14 -4.66
N MET A 288 -7.33 4.77 -4.40
CA MET A 288 -6.20 5.70 -4.40
C MET A 288 -5.99 6.37 -5.76
N LEU A 289 -6.10 5.60 -6.84
CA LEU A 289 -6.07 6.17 -8.18
C LEU A 289 -7.22 7.16 -8.38
N LEU A 290 -8.45 6.76 -8.02
CA LEU A 290 -9.62 7.65 -8.17
C LEU A 290 -9.46 8.96 -7.40
N GLU A 291 -8.96 8.90 -6.16
CA GLU A 291 -8.73 10.11 -5.36
C GLU A 291 -7.78 11.09 -6.04
N TYR A 292 -6.72 10.60 -6.69
CA TYR A 292 -5.86 11.46 -7.48
C TYR A 292 -6.57 12.00 -8.72
N LEU A 293 -7.20 11.15 -9.52
CA LEU A 293 -7.84 11.55 -10.78
C LEU A 293 -9.04 12.51 -10.56
N GLU A 294 -9.71 12.42 -9.42
CA GLU A 294 -10.82 13.31 -9.06
C GLU A 294 -10.35 14.62 -8.42
N SER A 295 -9.08 14.69 -8.01
CA SER A 295 -8.50 15.84 -7.30
C SER A 295 -8.42 17.09 -8.18
N PRO A 296 -8.43 18.30 -7.57
CA PRO A 296 -8.11 19.53 -8.27
C PRO A 296 -6.71 19.51 -8.89
N ALA A 297 -5.74 18.84 -8.26
CA ALA A 297 -4.36 18.77 -8.76
C ALA A 297 -4.28 18.13 -10.15
N PHE A 298 -4.92 16.97 -10.35
CA PHE A 298 -4.98 16.32 -11.67
C PHE A 298 -5.75 17.15 -12.70
N LYS A 299 -6.86 17.79 -12.29
CA LYS A 299 -7.69 18.60 -13.19
C LYS A 299 -6.97 19.84 -13.69
N SER A 300 -6.21 20.50 -12.82
CA SER A 300 -5.43 21.70 -13.16
C SER A 300 -4.16 21.34 -13.93
N HIS A 301 -3.47 20.27 -13.54
CA HIS A 301 -2.18 19.87 -14.12
C HIS A 301 -2.09 18.35 -14.28
N LYS A 302 -2.39 17.88 -15.50
CA LYS A 302 -2.27 16.46 -15.86
C LYS A 302 -0.77 16.12 -16.02
N PRO A 303 -0.27 15.04 -15.40
CA PRO A 303 1.11 14.61 -15.58
C PRO A 303 1.29 13.99 -16.97
N GLN A 304 2.51 13.95 -17.50
CA GLN A 304 2.83 13.18 -18.69
C GLN A 304 2.89 11.67 -18.38
N VAL A 305 3.35 11.31 -17.18
CA VAL A 305 3.43 9.91 -16.72
C VAL A 305 2.80 9.75 -15.34
N LEU A 306 1.95 8.74 -15.21
CA LEU A 306 1.40 8.27 -13.95
C LEU A 306 2.01 6.90 -13.63
N VAL A 307 2.77 6.82 -12.54
CA VAL A 307 3.31 5.57 -12.01
C VAL A 307 2.36 5.06 -10.92
N TRP A 308 1.72 3.93 -11.17
CA TRP A 308 0.80 3.29 -10.24
C TRP A 308 1.46 2.09 -9.57
N GLN A 309 1.83 2.25 -8.30
CA GLN A 309 2.45 1.18 -7.52
C GLN A 309 1.38 0.19 -7.04
N MET A 310 1.68 -1.10 -7.22
CA MET A 310 0.88 -2.23 -6.76
C MET A 310 1.76 -3.29 -6.13
N PHE A 311 1.15 -4.24 -5.43
CA PHE A 311 1.82 -5.38 -4.83
C PHE A 311 1.38 -6.67 -5.50
N GLU A 312 2.31 -7.57 -5.77
CA GLU A 312 1.99 -8.92 -6.25
C GLU A 312 1.03 -9.68 -5.30
N PRO A 313 1.22 -9.70 -3.96
CA PRO A 313 0.31 -10.35 -3.03
C PRO A 313 -1.17 -10.03 -3.21
N THR A 314 -1.48 -8.77 -3.56
CA THR A 314 -2.83 -8.22 -3.58
C THR A 314 -3.29 -7.76 -4.96
N TYR A 315 -2.51 -8.04 -6.01
CA TYR A 315 -2.81 -7.61 -7.38
C TYR A 315 -4.17 -8.13 -7.86
N SER A 316 -4.50 -9.38 -7.53
CA SER A 316 -5.77 -10.01 -7.90
C SER A 316 -6.97 -9.46 -7.14
N TYR A 317 -6.75 -8.65 -6.10
CA TYR A 317 -7.83 -8.09 -5.30
C TYR A 317 -8.40 -6.86 -6.01
N GLY A 318 -9.61 -7.02 -6.56
CA GLY A 318 -10.33 -5.92 -7.22
C GLY A 318 -10.85 -4.84 -6.26
N PRO A 319 -11.54 -3.81 -6.79
CA PRO A 319 -12.12 -2.72 -6.01
C PRO A 319 -13.05 -3.14 -4.85
N ASN A 320 -13.68 -4.32 -4.95
CA ASN A 320 -14.66 -4.80 -3.97
C ASN A 320 -14.11 -5.87 -3.00
N ALA A 321 -12.78 -5.98 -2.82
CA ALA A 321 -12.18 -7.04 -2.01
C ALA A 321 -12.39 -6.84 -0.49
N ALA A 322 -13.58 -7.15 -0.01
CA ALA A 322 -13.95 -7.07 1.41
C ALA A 322 -13.05 -7.98 2.27
N GLY A 323 -12.65 -7.48 3.43
CA GLY A 323 -11.72 -8.15 4.34
C GLY A 323 -10.24 -8.00 3.95
N GLN A 324 -9.94 -7.52 2.75
CA GLN A 324 -8.60 -7.11 2.34
C GLN A 324 -8.45 -5.58 2.46
N TRP A 325 -9.46 -4.86 1.97
CA TRP A 325 -9.49 -3.40 2.01
C TRP A 325 -10.31 -2.86 3.16
N ASP A 326 -9.98 -1.64 3.60
CA ASP A 326 -10.83 -0.87 4.50
C ASP A 326 -12.19 -0.58 3.85
N ASN A 327 -13.22 -0.41 4.70
CA ASN A 327 -14.58 -0.27 4.19
C ASN A 327 -14.79 0.97 3.31
N ALA A 328 -14.00 2.02 3.53
CA ALA A 328 -14.11 3.27 2.77
C ALA A 328 -13.58 3.16 1.34
N SER A 329 -12.71 2.18 1.05
CA SER A 329 -12.17 1.96 -0.29
C SER A 329 -12.91 0.91 -1.10
N LEU A 330 -13.88 0.20 -0.51
CA LEU A 330 -14.67 -0.82 -1.20
C LEU A 330 -15.67 -0.19 -2.17
N MET A 331 -15.68 -0.69 -3.41
CA MET A 331 -16.75 -0.41 -4.36
C MET A 331 -16.87 -1.50 -5.42
N PRO A 332 -18.04 -1.69 -6.05
CA PRO A 332 -18.17 -2.57 -7.21
C PRO A 332 -17.28 -2.12 -8.37
N ASN A 333 -16.79 -3.06 -9.18
CA ASN A 333 -15.97 -2.77 -10.37
C ASN A 333 -16.68 -1.79 -11.33
N ALA A 334 -18.00 -1.92 -11.47
CA ALA A 334 -18.80 -1.03 -12.31
C ALA A 334 -18.77 0.43 -11.81
N THR A 335 -18.91 0.62 -10.49
CA THR A 335 -18.82 1.95 -9.85
C THR A 335 -17.43 2.54 -9.98
N TRP A 336 -16.37 1.73 -9.83
CA TRP A 336 -15.00 2.17 -10.04
C TRP A 336 -14.78 2.65 -11.50
N LEU A 337 -15.26 1.88 -12.48
CA LEU A 337 -15.17 2.26 -13.91
C LEU A 337 -15.98 3.53 -14.23
N GLU A 338 -17.16 3.69 -13.63
CA GLU A 338 -17.98 4.89 -13.79
C GLU A 338 -17.24 6.13 -13.28
N ARG A 339 -16.69 6.07 -12.07
CA ARG A 339 -15.91 7.17 -11.47
C ARG A 339 -14.66 7.49 -12.27
N LEU A 340 -13.92 6.46 -12.69
CA LEU A 340 -12.75 6.61 -13.56
C LEU A 340 -13.10 7.35 -14.85
N ARG A 341 -14.17 6.95 -15.53
CA ARG A 341 -14.65 7.60 -16.76
C ARG A 341 -15.11 9.04 -16.48
N ALA A 342 -15.77 9.29 -15.36
CA ALA A 342 -16.20 10.64 -14.97
C ALA A 342 -15.00 11.57 -14.71
N ALA A 343 -13.98 11.10 -13.97
CA ALA A 343 -12.76 11.84 -13.69
C ALA A 343 -11.97 12.17 -14.97
N LEU A 344 -12.01 11.27 -15.96
CA LEU A 344 -11.34 11.41 -17.25
C LEU A 344 -12.29 11.83 -18.38
N LYS A 345 -13.39 12.55 -18.08
CA LYS A 345 -14.30 13.15 -19.09
C LYS A 345 -14.06 14.64 -19.35
N GLY A 346 -13.25 15.34 -18.54
CA GLY A 346 -12.84 16.76 -18.71
C GLY A 346 -11.66 16.95 -19.64
#